data_AF-A0A9E0X5J9-F1
#
_entry.id   AF-A0A9E0X5J9-F1
#
_cell.length_a   1.000
_cell.length_b   1.000
_cell.length_c   1.000
_cell.angle_alpha   90.00
_cell.angle_beta   90.00
_cell.angle_gamma   90.00
#
_symmetry.space_group_name_H-M   'P 1'
#
loop_
_entity.id
_entity.type
_entity.pdbx_description
1 polymer ?
#
loop_
_entity_poly.entity_id
_entity_poly.type
_entity_poly.pdbx_seq_one_letter_code
_entity_poly.pdbx_strand_id
1 'polypeptide(L)' 'APAHERAIRTLMDWNIAVDEAMFLGGLPKGEFLREFEPDFFFDDQTGHVNSAARHVPAGHVSSGVANAPAEAAK' A
#
# COMPACT_ATOMS: atom_id res chain seq x y z
N ALA A 1 17.03 4.69 2.22
CA ALA A 1 16.71 3.90 1.01
C ALA A 1 15.74 4.72 0.17
N PRO A 2 16.02 5.01 -1.11
CA PRO A 2 15.35 6.12 -1.82
C PRO A 2 13.86 5.91 -2.11
N ALA A 3 13.37 4.66 -2.06
CA ALA A 3 12.00 4.32 -2.40
C ALA A 3 10.98 4.70 -1.32
N HIS A 4 11.34 4.61 -0.02
CA HIS A 4 10.41 4.95 1.05
C HIS A 4 10.10 6.44 1.12
N GLU A 5 11.12 7.29 0.97
CA GLU A 5 10.94 8.75 0.96
C GLU A 5 10.03 9.18 -0.20
N ARG A 6 10.18 8.53 -1.36
CA ARG A 6 9.35 8.81 -2.53
C ARG A 6 7.88 8.50 -2.28
N ALA A 7 7.58 7.33 -1.72
CA ALA A 7 6.21 6.93 -1.42
C ALA A 7 5.52 7.92 -0.47
N ILE A 8 6.22 8.33 0.60
CA ILE A 8 5.69 9.30 1.57
C ILE A 8 5.45 10.66 0.90
N ARG A 9 6.42 11.16 0.12
CA ARG A 9 6.28 12.45 -0.59
C ARG A 9 5.09 12.45 -1.55
N THR A 10 4.87 11.36 -2.29
CA THR A 10 3.71 11.25 -3.18
C THR A 10 2.38 11.36 -2.41
N LEU A 11 2.26 10.70 -1.26
CA LEU A 11 1.05 10.80 -0.43
C LEU A 11 0.85 12.24 0.09
N MET A 12 1.93 12.90 0.53
CA MET A 12 1.90 14.30 0.96
C MET A 12 1.51 15.26 -0.17
N ASP A 13 2.05 15.06 -1.38
CA ASP A 13 1.71 15.85 -2.57
C ASP A 13 0.23 15.68 -2.96
N TRP A 14 -0.36 14.51 -2.67
CA TRP A 14 -1.80 14.25 -2.81
C TRP A 14 -2.63 14.74 -1.61
N ASN A 15 -2.00 15.41 -0.66
CA ASN A 15 -2.63 15.95 0.54
C ASN A 15 -3.27 14.87 1.42
N ILE A 16 -2.65 13.68 1.46
CA ILE A 16 -3.00 12.57 2.35
C ILE A 16 -2.14 12.65 3.61
N ALA A 17 -2.78 12.73 4.77
CA ALA A 17 -2.09 12.64 6.06
C ALA A 17 -1.70 11.18 6.34
N VAL A 18 -0.46 10.98 6.79
CA VAL A 18 0.09 9.67 7.13
C VAL A 18 0.56 9.72 8.58
N ASP A 19 -0.10 8.96 9.45
CA ASP A 19 0.31 8.85 10.85
C ASP A 19 1.57 7.98 11.00
N GLU A 20 1.56 6.81 10.36
CA GLU A 20 2.69 5.88 10.35
C GLU A 20 2.82 5.17 9.00
N ALA A 21 4.07 4.92 8.57
CA ALA A 21 4.37 4.21 7.33
C ALA A 21 5.36 3.07 7.60
N MET A 22 4.91 1.83 7.36
CA MET A 22 5.71 0.62 7.58
C MET A 22 6.21 0.05 6.26
N PHE A 23 7.53 -0.12 6.13
CA PHE A 23 8.17 -0.71 4.96
C PHE A 23 8.70 -2.11 5.28
N LEU A 24 7.89 -3.12 4.98
CA LEU A 24 8.12 -4.50 5.40
C LEU A 24 9.27 -5.24 4.68
N GLY A 25 9.87 -4.66 3.63
CA GLY A 25 11.06 -5.23 2.99
C GLY A 25 10.91 -6.67 2.44
N GLY A 26 9.68 -7.10 2.14
CA GLY A 26 9.37 -8.47 1.70
C GLY A 26 8.87 -9.41 2.81
N LEU A 27 8.79 -8.94 4.06
CA LEU A 27 8.17 -9.71 5.14
C LEU A 27 6.68 -9.99 4.85
N PRO A 28 6.13 -11.12 5.31
CA PRO A 28 4.73 -11.46 5.12
C PRO A 28 3.80 -10.43 5.78
N LYS A 29 2.92 -9.82 4.98
CA LYS A 29 1.92 -8.86 5.48
C LYS A 29 0.95 -9.48 6.49
N GLY A 30 0.59 -10.75 6.33
CA GLY A 30 -0.43 -11.41 7.16
C GLY A 30 -0.08 -11.46 8.65
N GLU A 31 1.14 -11.84 9.00
CA GLU A 31 1.58 -11.90 10.41
C GLU A 31 1.67 -10.50 11.02
N PHE A 32 2.17 -9.53 10.25
CA PHE A 32 2.19 -8.13 10.66
C PHE A 32 0.78 -7.58 10.94
N LEU A 33 -0.15 -7.79 10.01
CA LEU A 33 -1.53 -7.31 10.13
C LEU A 33 -2.29 -7.96 11.29
N ARG A 34 -1.96 -9.22 11.64
CA ARG A 34 -2.54 -9.89 12.81
C ARG A 34 -2.17 -9.20 14.12
N GLU A 35 -0.94 -8.70 14.23
CA GLU A 35 -0.46 -8.00 15.44
C GLU A 35 -0.86 -6.52 15.44
N PHE A 36 -0.87 -5.89 14.27
CA PHE A 36 -1.20 -4.47 14.12
C PHE A 36 -2.72 -4.19 14.27
N GLU A 37 -3.56 -5.20 14.02
CA GLU A 37 -5.03 -5.15 14.17
C GLU A 37 -5.72 -3.91 13.55
N PRO A 38 -5.50 -3.60 12.26
CA PRO A 38 -6.20 -2.50 11.60
C PRO A 38 -7.69 -2.81 11.42
N ASP A 39 -8.54 -1.78 11.49
CA ASP A 39 -9.97 -1.89 11.18
C ASP A 39 -10.21 -2.35 9.73
N PHE A 40 -9.40 -1.85 8.79
CA PHE A 40 -9.47 -2.19 7.37
C PHE A 40 -8.08 -2.26 6.73
N PHE A 41 -7.91 -3.22 5.83
CA PHE A 41 -6.73 -3.35 4.98
C PHE A 41 -7.12 -3.35 3.50
N PHE A 42 -6.38 -2.59 2.67
CA PHE A 42 -6.59 -2.52 1.22
C PHE A 42 -5.32 -2.88 0.46
N ASP A 43 -5.45 -3.68 -0.59
CA ASP A 43 -4.34 -4.05 -1.48
C ASP A 43 -4.87 -4.33 -2.89
N ASP A 44 -4.02 -4.19 -3.91
CA ASP A 44 -4.37 -4.42 -5.31
C ASP A 44 -4.05 -5.85 -5.78
N GLN A 45 -3.30 -6.62 -4.99
CA GLN A 45 -2.97 -8.00 -5.31
C GLN A 45 -3.87 -8.96 -4.54
N THR A 46 -4.63 -9.76 -5.28
CA THR A 46 -5.57 -10.74 -4.70
C THR A 46 -4.88 -11.73 -3.76
N GLY A 47 -3.61 -12.08 -4.01
CA GLY A 47 -2.81 -12.91 -3.10
C GLY A 47 -2.58 -12.27 -1.72
N HIS A 48 -2.30 -10.95 -1.67
CA HIS A 48 -2.15 -10.23 -0.41
C HIS A 48 -3.49 -10.13 0.32
N VAL A 49 -4.56 -9.79 -0.39
CA VAL A 49 -5.92 -9.68 0.18
C VAL A 49 -6.37 -11.02 0.76
N ASN A 50 -6.24 -12.12 0.02
CA ASN A 50 -6.61 -13.46 0.51
C ASN A 50 -5.79 -13.89 1.74
N SER A 51 -4.53 -13.46 1.82
CA SER A 51 -3.69 -13.72 2.99
C SER A 51 -4.13 -12.90 4.21
N ALA A 52 -4.39 -11.60 4.01
CA ALA A 52 -4.83 -10.66 5.04
C ALA A 52 -6.24 -10.96 5.56
N ALA A 53 -7.18 -11.36 4.68
CA ALA A 53 -8.57 -11.67 5.00
C ALA A 53 -8.75 -12.80 6.04
N ARG A 54 -7.70 -13.59 6.29
CA ARG A 54 -7.67 -14.59 7.36
C ARG A 54 -7.48 -13.99 8.75
N HIS A 55 -7.10 -12.72 8.82
CA HIS A 55 -6.69 -12.03 10.05
C HIS A 55 -7.46 -10.72 10.26
N VAL A 56 -7.75 -9.97 9.20
CA VAL A 56 -8.36 -8.63 9.26
C VAL A 56 -9.37 -8.42 8.13
N PRO A 57 -10.34 -7.49 8.27
CA PRO A 57 -11.18 -7.07 7.15
C PRO A 57 -10.32 -6.54 6.00
N ALA A 58 -10.38 -7.20 4.84
CA ALA A 58 -9.53 -6.90 3.69
C ALA A 58 -10.37 -6.60 2.44
N GLY A 59 -10.05 -5.50 1.75
CA GLY A 59 -10.66 -5.08 0.49
C GLY A 59 -9.69 -5.15 -0.68
N HIS A 60 -10.10 -5.79 -1.77
CA HIS A 60 -9.33 -5.78 -3.02
C HIS A 60 -9.61 -4.50 -3.81
N VAL A 61 -8.56 -3.74 -4.10
CA VAL A 61 -8.64 -2.58 -4.99
C VAL A 61 -8.38 -3.07 -6.41
N SER A 62 -9.40 -3.02 -7.27
CA SER A 62 -9.24 -3.38 -8.67
C SER A 62 -8.19 -2.48 -9.33
N SER A 63 -7.35 -3.05 -10.19
CA SER A 63 -6.31 -2.30 -10.89
C SER A 63 -6.91 -1.08 -11.59
N GLY A 64 -6.35 0.10 -11.33
CA GLY A 64 -6.80 1.36 -11.91
C GLY A 64 -6.36 1.56 -13.36
N VAL A 65 -6.41 2.81 -13.82
CA VAL A 65 -5.91 3.21 -15.14
C VAL A 65 -4.38 3.22 -15.12
N ALA A 66 -3.76 2.58 -16.12
CA ALA A 66 -2.31 2.67 -16.29
C ALA A 66 -1.91 4.13 -16.53
N ASN A 67 -0.92 4.62 -15.78
CA ASN A 67 -0.38 5.96 -16.02
C ASN A 67 0.13 6.06 -17.46
N ALA A 68 -0.30 7.11 -18.17
CA ALA A 68 0.29 7.43 -19.45
C ALA A 68 1.79 7.66 -19.24
N PRO A 69 2.66 7.26 -20.20
CA PRO A 69 4.07 7.60 -20.11
C PRO A 69 4.18 9.12 -19.97
N ALA A 70 5.02 9.58 -19.03
CA ALA A 70 5.27 11.01 -18.86
C ALA A 70 5.74 11.57 -20.20
N GLU A 71 5.03 12.57 -20.72
CA GLU A 71 5.49 13.30 -21.89
C GLU A 71 6.88 13.84 -21.56
N ALA A 72 7.89 13.46 -22.36
CA ALA A 72 9.26 13.86 -22.10
C ALA A 72 9.30 15.38 -22.01
N ALA A 73 9.56 15.90 -20.80
CA ALA A 73 9.65 17.33 -20.55
C ALA A 73 10.60 17.93 -21.58
N LYS A 74 10.03 18.75 -22.47
CA LYS A 74 10.73 19.40 -23.57
C LYS A 74 11.47 20.64 -23.08
#